data_AF-A0A2V8RJ59-F1
#
_entry.id   AF-A0A2V8RJ59-F1
#
_cell.length_a   1.000
_cell.length_b   1.000
_cell.length_c   1.000
_cell.angle_alpha   90.00
_cell.angle_beta   90.00
_cell.angle_gamma   90.00
#
_symmetry.space_group_name_H-M   'P 1'
#
loop_
_entity.id
_entity.type
_entity.pdbx_description
1 polymer ?
#
loop_
_entity_poly.entity_id
_entity_poly.type
_entity_poly.pdbx_seq_one_letter_code
_entity_poly.pdbx_strand_id
1 'polypeptide(L)'
;MSKSNLQINLEYATARLLLAALGALPQNVSLRVGSIMAGWSYYFSGRLRRTGERNLRLAFPDLSASERRLLLRGCFQNLGRLLGVFSQFANANPQTLKRIIDCEGLEHLDAAQRSGRGVILFTGHVGAWELTSFALSLFDHPLSFLVRRIDNPKIETLIDGARTRLGNRTIDKTSAAREMLQILQGGGTLGILVD
;
A
#
# COMPACT_ATOMS: atom_id res chain seq x y z
N MET A 1 -15.03 4.50 20.40
CA MET A 1 -15.49 5.90 20.42
C MET A 1 -15.60 6.37 18.99
N SER A 2 -16.77 6.82 18.54
CA SER A 2 -16.90 7.39 17.19
C SER A 2 -16.17 8.74 17.12
N LYS A 3 -15.49 9.00 16.00
CA LYS A 3 -14.81 10.28 15.78
C LYS A 3 -15.83 11.41 15.67
N SER A 4 -15.51 12.61 16.16
CA SER A 4 -16.36 13.78 15.98
C SER A 4 -16.32 14.28 14.53
N ASN A 5 -17.35 15.00 14.08
CA ASN A 5 -17.37 15.59 12.74
C ASN A 5 -16.19 16.55 12.50
N LEU A 6 -15.80 17.31 13.53
CA LEU A 6 -14.64 18.21 13.46
C LEU A 6 -13.35 17.41 13.25
N GLN A 7 -13.16 16.33 14.02
CA GLN A 7 -12.00 15.45 13.87
C GLN A 7 -11.94 14.82 12.48
N ILE A 8 -13.07 14.30 11.98
CA ILE A 8 -13.16 13.70 10.64
C ILE A 8 -12.74 14.70 9.56
N ASN A 9 -13.27 15.92 9.62
CA ASN A 9 -13.00 16.97 8.64
C ASN A 9 -11.55 17.45 8.69
N LEU A 10 -10.99 17.63 9.90
CA LEU A 10 -9.61 18.06 10.07
C LEU A 10 -8.64 17.01 9.53
N GLU A 11 -8.81 15.74 9.94
CA GLU A 11 -8.00 14.62 9.44
C GLU A 11 -8.08 14.51 7.91
N TYR A 12 -9.28 14.62 7.34
CA TYR A 12 -9.47 14.57 5.89
C TYR A 12 -8.79 15.74 5.17
N ALA A 13 -8.95 16.97 5.68
CA ALA A 13 -8.29 18.14 5.11
C ALA A 13 -6.77 18.02 5.15
N THR A 14 -6.22 17.55 6.28
CA THR A 14 -4.78 17.27 6.42
C THR A 14 -4.32 16.21 5.43
N ALA A 15 -5.02 15.08 5.33
CA ALA A 15 -4.66 14.00 4.41
C ALA A 15 -4.71 14.49 2.95
N ARG A 16 -5.77 15.19 2.56
CA ARG A 16 -5.93 15.72 1.20
C ARG A 16 -4.87 16.76 0.85
N LEU A 17 -4.56 17.67 1.77
CA LEU A 17 -3.50 18.67 1.58
C LEU A 17 -2.14 17.99 1.42
N LEU A 18 -1.84 17.00 2.27
CA LEU A 18 -0.58 16.28 2.22
C LEU A 18 -0.42 15.51 0.90
N LEU A 19 -1.45 14.77 0.48
CA LEU A 19 -1.46 14.06 -0.80
C LEU A 19 -1.34 15.02 -1.99
N ALA A 20 -2.05 16.15 -1.97
CA ALA A 20 -1.96 17.14 -3.04
C ALA A 20 -0.57 17.80 -3.11
N ALA A 21 0.00 18.17 -1.96
CA ALA A 21 1.32 18.79 -1.88
C ALA A 21 2.42 17.83 -2.37
N LEU A 22 2.42 16.57 -1.91
CA LEU A 22 3.37 15.56 -2.37
C LEU A 22 3.15 15.16 -3.84
N GLY A 23 1.90 15.13 -4.28
CA GLY A 23 1.52 14.79 -5.65
C GLY A 23 1.94 15.84 -6.68
N ALA A 24 2.04 17.12 -6.28
CA ALA A 24 2.47 18.22 -7.15
C ALA A 24 4.01 18.29 -7.34
N LEU A 25 4.79 17.63 -6.49
CA LEU A 25 6.24 17.63 -6.57
C LEU A 25 6.77 16.65 -7.62
N PRO A 26 7.94 16.90 -8.23
CA PRO A 26 8.66 15.89 -9.00
C PRO A 26 8.89 14.63 -8.17
N GLN A 27 8.82 13.44 -8.77
CA GLN A 27 8.89 12.14 -8.08
C GLN A 27 10.07 12.04 -7.10
N ASN A 28 11.29 12.37 -7.54
CA ASN A 28 12.48 12.33 -6.68
C ASN A 28 12.37 13.26 -5.46
N VAL A 29 11.72 14.41 -5.62
CA VAL A 29 11.49 15.37 -4.54
C VAL A 29 10.41 14.85 -3.59
N SER A 30 9.29 14.35 -4.12
CA SER A 30 8.21 13.75 -3.33
C SER A 30 8.71 12.59 -2.46
N LEU A 31 9.50 11.68 -3.06
CA LEU A 31 10.16 10.57 -2.36
C LEU A 31 11.07 11.06 -1.23
N ARG A 32 11.90 12.07 -1.49
CA ARG A 32 12.84 12.62 -0.51
C ARG A 32 12.12 13.33 0.63
N VAL A 33 11.13 14.16 0.32
CA VAL A 33 10.31 14.87 1.32
C VAL A 33 9.55 13.87 2.18
N GLY A 34 8.86 12.91 1.57
CA GLY A 34 8.16 11.85 2.29
C GLY A 34 9.10 11.05 3.19
N SER A 35 10.26 10.63 2.66
CA SER A 35 11.30 9.93 3.42
C SER A 35 11.79 10.72 4.64
N ILE A 36 12.00 12.04 4.50
CA ILE A 36 12.46 12.89 5.60
C ILE A 36 11.33 13.03 6.65
N MET A 37 10.11 13.35 6.22
CA MET A 37 8.95 13.51 7.11
C MET A 37 8.68 12.25 7.92
N ALA A 38 8.60 11.10 7.27
CA ALA A 38 8.36 9.83 7.95
C ALA A 38 9.60 9.38 8.76
N GLY A 39 10.81 9.73 8.32
CA GLY A 39 12.04 9.53 9.08
C GLY A 39 12.04 10.23 10.44
N TRP A 40 11.46 11.43 10.53
CA TRP A 40 11.30 12.14 11.82
C TRP A 40 10.33 11.43 12.77
N SER A 41 9.32 10.74 12.25
CA SER A 41 8.36 10.01 13.09
C SER A 41 9.00 8.90 13.91
N TYR A 42 10.19 8.42 13.55
CA TYR A 42 11.01 7.50 14.35
C TYR A 42 11.30 8.04 15.76
N TYR A 43 11.52 9.34 15.90
CA TYR A 43 11.90 9.95 17.18
C TYR A 43 10.71 10.14 18.14
N PHE A 44 9.49 10.26 17.59
CA PHE A 44 8.28 10.51 18.37
C PHE A 44 7.38 9.27 18.54
N SER A 45 7.57 8.23 17.70
CA SER A 45 6.75 7.01 17.71
C SER A 45 7.33 5.90 18.60
N GLY A 46 7.45 6.17 19.91
CA GLY A 46 8.11 5.25 20.85
C GLY A 46 7.52 3.83 20.88
N ARG A 47 6.20 3.67 20.75
CA ARG A 47 5.53 2.36 20.67
C ARG A 47 5.93 1.59 19.41
N LEU A 48 5.82 2.22 18.24
CA LEU A 48 6.17 1.58 16.96
C LEU A 48 7.66 1.23 16.91
N ARG A 49 8.52 2.10 17.43
CA ARG A 49 9.96 1.83 17.51
C ARG A 49 10.26 0.58 18.33
N ARG A 50 9.67 0.44 19.52
CA ARG A 50 9.85 -0.76 20.37
C ARG A 50 9.35 -2.04 19.68
N THR A 51 8.21 -1.97 19.00
CA THR A 51 7.68 -3.11 18.23
C THR A 51 8.62 -3.48 17.09
N GLY A 52 9.05 -2.51 16.29
CA GLY A 52 9.96 -2.75 15.18
C GLY A 52 11.32 -3.29 15.64
N GLU A 53 11.89 -2.76 16.71
CA GLU A 53 13.15 -3.26 17.29
C GLU A 53 13.01 -4.71 17.77
N ARG A 54 11.90 -5.06 18.42
CA ARG A 54 11.61 -6.45 18.80
C ARG A 54 11.51 -7.35 17.58
N ASN A 55 10.76 -6.94 16.56
CA ASN A 55 10.58 -7.72 15.34
C ASN A 55 11.93 -7.94 14.63
N LEU A 56 12.77 -6.91 14.51
CA LEU A 56 14.09 -7.03 13.89
C LEU A 56 15.04 -7.89 14.72
N ARG A 57 14.93 -7.91 16.05
CA ARG A 57 15.73 -8.82 16.88
C ARG A 57 15.34 -10.28 16.67
N LEU A 58 14.05 -10.56 16.42
CA LEU A 58 13.56 -11.91 16.12
C LEU A 58 13.94 -12.34 14.69
N ALA A 59 13.76 -11.45 13.70
CA ALA A 59 14.00 -11.75 12.29
C ALA A 59 15.48 -11.73 11.91
N PHE A 60 16.28 -10.89 12.57
CA PHE A 60 17.70 -10.69 12.29
C PHE A 60 18.52 -10.73 13.59
N PRO A 61 18.64 -11.91 14.23
CA PRO A 61 19.34 -12.06 15.50
C PRO A 61 20.83 -11.72 15.36
N ASP A 62 21.44 -12.03 14.22
CA ASP A 62 22.87 -11.87 13.95
C ASP A 62 23.31 -10.42 13.71
N LEU A 63 22.37 -9.52 13.42
CA LEU A 63 22.68 -8.09 13.30
C LEU A 63 23.00 -7.48 14.66
N SER A 64 23.94 -6.54 14.70
CA SER A 64 24.20 -5.72 15.87
C SER A 64 23.01 -4.80 16.20
N ALA A 65 22.99 -4.26 17.42
CA ALA A 65 21.95 -3.29 17.81
C ALA A 65 21.97 -2.01 16.95
N SER A 66 23.15 -1.56 16.49
CA SER A 66 23.31 -0.41 15.61
C SER A 66 22.79 -0.69 14.20
N GLU A 67 23.07 -1.87 13.64
CA GLU A 67 22.55 -2.29 12.32
C GLU A 67 21.04 -2.41 12.32
N ARG A 68 20.45 -3.07 13.33
CA ARG A 68 18.98 -3.12 13.49
C ARG A 68 18.36 -1.74 13.63
N ARG A 69 19.03 -0.83 14.34
CA ARG A 69 18.56 0.56 14.48
C ARG A 69 18.58 1.31 13.14
N LEU A 70 19.65 1.14 12.35
CA LEU A 70 19.76 1.72 11.02
C LEU A 70 18.66 1.17 10.10
N LEU A 71 18.47 -0.15 10.10
CA LEU A 71 17.43 -0.83 9.32
C LEU A 71 16.04 -0.33 9.72
N LEU A 72 15.74 -0.24 11.01
CA LEU A 72 14.47 0.28 11.52
C LEU A 72 14.21 1.71 11.04
N ARG A 73 15.21 2.60 11.13
CA ARG A 73 15.09 3.97 10.58
C ARG A 73 14.79 3.94 9.08
N GLY A 74 15.40 3.02 8.34
CA GLY A 74 15.10 2.76 6.93
C GLY A 74 13.63 2.38 6.69
N CYS A 75 13.03 1.54 7.54
CA CYS A 75 11.62 1.18 7.46
C CYS A 75 10.70 2.40 7.63
N PHE A 76 10.99 3.27 8.61
CA PHE A 76 10.23 4.53 8.81
C PHE A 76 10.33 5.45 7.59
N GLN A 77 11.53 5.60 7.03
CA GLN A 77 11.73 6.36 5.79
C GLN A 77 10.96 5.75 4.61
N ASN A 78 10.93 4.42 4.51
CA ASN A 78 10.23 3.72 3.44
C ASN A 78 8.72 3.98 3.44
N LEU A 79 8.09 4.07 4.63
CA LEU A 79 6.68 4.47 4.72
C LEU A 79 6.42 5.84 4.10
N GLY A 80 7.35 6.78 4.29
CA GLY A 80 7.30 8.10 3.68
C GLY A 80 7.50 8.08 2.16
N ARG A 81 8.41 7.23 1.66
CA ARG A 81 8.58 7.01 0.22
C ARG A 81 7.30 6.45 -0.39
N LEU A 82 6.68 5.45 0.25
CA LEU A 82 5.41 4.88 -0.20
C LEU A 82 4.32 5.94 -0.29
N LEU A 83 4.18 6.81 0.73
CA LEU A 83 3.24 7.92 0.68
C LEU A 83 3.53 8.89 -0.48
N GLY A 84 4.81 9.21 -0.72
CA GLY A 84 5.22 10.08 -1.82
C GLY A 84 4.80 9.53 -3.18
N VAL A 85 5.06 8.24 -3.44
CA VAL A 85 4.66 7.61 -4.71
C VAL A 85 3.14 7.49 -4.81
N PHE A 86 2.47 7.04 -3.73
CA PHE A 86 1.02 6.89 -3.70
C PHE A 86 0.30 8.22 -4.01
N SER A 87 0.82 9.34 -3.49
CA SER A 87 0.29 10.69 -3.75
C SER A 87 0.26 11.06 -5.23
N GLN A 88 1.17 10.52 -6.03
CA GLN A 88 1.23 10.75 -7.48
C GLN A 88 0.32 9.77 -8.24
N PHE A 89 0.26 8.52 -7.79
CA PHE A 89 -0.50 7.47 -8.44
C PHE A 89 -2.00 7.74 -8.44
N ALA A 90 -2.54 8.36 -7.39
CA ALA A 90 -3.97 8.62 -7.24
C ALA A 90 -4.59 9.38 -8.42
N ASN A 91 -3.83 10.24 -9.12
CA ASN A 91 -4.31 11.03 -10.27
C ASN A 91 -3.43 10.91 -11.54
N ALA A 92 -2.34 10.14 -11.52
CA ALA A 92 -1.43 10.06 -12.65
C ALA A 92 -2.06 9.40 -13.88
N ASN A 93 -1.66 9.83 -15.08
CA ASN A 93 -2.03 9.14 -16.32
C ASN A 93 -1.46 7.71 -16.34
N PRO A 94 -2.27 6.67 -16.63
CA PRO A 94 -1.81 5.28 -16.74
C PRO A 94 -0.57 5.09 -17.63
N GLN A 95 -0.49 5.80 -18.75
CA GLN A 95 0.65 5.72 -19.68
C GLN A 95 1.94 6.27 -19.08
N THR A 96 1.85 7.29 -18.23
CA THR A 96 3.01 7.79 -17.48
C THR A 96 3.48 6.77 -16.45
N LEU A 97 2.54 6.12 -15.76
CA LEU A 97 2.87 5.10 -14.76
C LEU A 97 3.53 3.87 -15.37
N LYS A 98 3.07 3.41 -16.55
CA LYS A 98 3.69 2.29 -17.30
C LYS A 98 5.16 2.52 -17.64
N ARG A 99 5.62 3.78 -17.74
CA ARG A 99 7.01 4.12 -18.08
C ARG A 99 7.98 4.04 -16.90
N ILE A 100 7.47 3.92 -15.68
CA ILE A 100 8.27 3.94 -14.44
C ILE A 100 8.09 2.67 -13.60
N ILE A 101 7.35 1.69 -14.12
CA ILE A 101 7.11 0.40 -13.49
C ILE A 101 7.58 -0.67 -14.45
N ASP A 102 8.49 -1.51 -13.97
CA ASP A 102 8.84 -2.77 -14.62
C ASP A 102 8.23 -3.92 -13.82
N CYS A 103 7.71 -4.92 -14.53
CA CYS A 103 7.15 -6.11 -13.92
C CYS A 103 7.85 -7.35 -14.47
N GLU A 104 8.47 -8.11 -13.57
CA GLU A 104 9.13 -9.38 -13.88
C GLU A 104 8.21 -10.54 -13.44
N GLY A 105 8.13 -11.60 -14.26
CA GLY A 105 7.35 -12.80 -13.94
C GLY A 105 5.84 -12.70 -14.24
N LEU A 106 5.38 -11.71 -15.03
CA LEU A 106 3.97 -11.59 -15.44
C LEU A 106 3.50 -12.80 -16.24
N GLU A 107 4.40 -13.47 -16.96
CA GLU A 107 4.11 -14.69 -17.70
C GLU A 107 3.56 -15.83 -16.82
N HIS A 108 3.92 -15.85 -15.52
CA HIS A 108 3.37 -16.80 -14.56
C HIS A 108 1.92 -16.48 -14.22
N LEU A 109 1.59 -15.20 -14.08
CA LEU A 109 0.22 -14.74 -13.85
C LEU A 109 -0.65 -15.02 -15.09
N ASP A 110 -0.14 -14.71 -16.29
CA ASP A 110 -0.79 -15.04 -17.55
C ASP A 110 -1.10 -16.54 -17.67
N ALA A 111 -0.12 -17.39 -17.34
CA ALA A 111 -0.29 -18.84 -17.40
C ALA A 111 -1.33 -19.34 -16.38
N ALA A 112 -1.31 -18.77 -15.16
CA ALA A 112 -2.28 -19.11 -14.12
C ALA A 112 -3.71 -18.71 -14.53
N GLN A 113 -3.90 -17.50 -15.04
CA GLN A 113 -5.20 -17.01 -15.52
C GLN A 113 -5.72 -17.81 -16.72
N ARG A 114 -4.85 -18.17 -17.67
CA ARG A 114 -5.22 -19.02 -18.83
C ARG A 114 -5.69 -20.42 -18.45
N SER A 115 -5.38 -20.90 -17.24
CA SER A 115 -5.87 -22.19 -16.76
C SER A 115 -7.38 -22.21 -16.46
N GLY A 116 -8.05 -21.04 -16.46
CA GLY A 116 -9.47 -20.90 -16.16
C GLY A 116 -9.83 -21.08 -14.67
N ARG A 117 -8.81 -21.28 -13.81
CA ARG A 117 -8.97 -21.38 -12.35
C ARG A 117 -8.73 -20.03 -11.69
N GLY A 118 -9.37 -19.79 -10.55
CA GLY A 118 -9.08 -18.61 -9.74
C GLY A 118 -7.62 -18.56 -9.31
N VAL A 119 -7.05 -17.35 -9.31
CA VAL A 119 -5.64 -17.12 -8.98
C VAL A 119 -5.55 -16.41 -7.64
N ILE A 120 -4.68 -16.90 -6.76
CA ILE A 120 -4.33 -16.21 -5.51
C ILE A 120 -2.93 -15.62 -5.67
N LEU A 121 -2.85 -14.31 -5.56
CA LEU A 121 -1.61 -13.56 -5.39
C LEU A 121 -1.44 -13.23 -3.91
N PHE A 122 -0.31 -13.58 -3.33
CA PHE A 122 -0.02 -13.23 -1.94
C PHE A 122 1.32 -12.52 -1.82
N THR A 123 1.40 -11.61 -0.85
CA THR A 123 2.62 -10.90 -0.50
C THR A 123 2.59 -10.51 0.98
N GLY A 124 3.63 -9.82 1.46
CA GLY A 124 3.65 -9.19 2.78
C GLY A 124 3.62 -7.67 2.69
N HIS A 125 3.61 -7.00 3.84
CA HIS A 125 3.75 -5.55 3.94
C HIS A 125 5.21 -5.11 3.68
N VAL A 126 5.68 -5.36 2.45
CA VAL A 126 7.07 -5.19 2.02
C VAL A 126 7.15 -4.21 0.84
N GLY A 127 8.21 -3.40 0.81
CA GLY A 127 8.45 -2.46 -0.29
C GLY A 127 7.33 -1.42 -0.41
N ALA A 128 6.81 -1.27 -1.63
CA ALA A 128 5.69 -0.39 -1.95
C ALA A 128 4.41 -1.20 -2.21
N TRP A 129 4.06 -2.10 -1.28
CA TRP A 129 2.96 -3.07 -1.44
C TRP A 129 1.66 -2.45 -1.96
N GLU A 130 1.31 -1.25 -1.48
CA GLU A 130 0.10 -0.50 -1.87
C GLU A 130 0.03 -0.22 -3.37
N LEU A 131 1.18 -0.14 -4.05
CA LEU A 131 1.27 0.12 -5.49
C LEU A 131 1.17 -1.16 -6.33
N THR A 132 1.32 -2.34 -5.73
CA THR A 132 1.32 -3.62 -6.46
C THR A 132 0.02 -3.81 -7.22
N SER A 133 -1.12 -3.50 -6.59
CA SER A 133 -2.42 -3.62 -7.23
C SER A 133 -2.60 -2.64 -8.39
N PHE A 134 -2.05 -1.43 -8.27
CA PHE A 134 -2.03 -0.46 -9.37
C PHE A 134 -1.15 -0.93 -10.52
N ALA A 135 0.05 -1.43 -10.22
CA ALA A 135 0.98 -1.95 -11.22
C ALA A 135 0.34 -3.08 -12.02
N LEU A 136 -0.19 -4.11 -11.35
CA LEU A 136 -0.84 -5.25 -12.02
C LEU A 136 -2.03 -4.80 -12.88
N SER A 137 -2.88 -3.91 -12.38
CA SER A 137 -3.96 -3.31 -13.18
C SER A 137 -3.48 -2.57 -14.42
N LEU A 138 -2.33 -1.89 -14.35
CA LEU A 138 -1.77 -1.21 -15.51
C LEU A 138 -1.35 -2.22 -16.59
N PHE A 139 -0.80 -3.36 -16.19
CA PHE A 139 -0.45 -4.45 -17.10
C PHE A 139 -1.62 -5.40 -17.39
N ASP A 140 -2.85 -4.89 -17.38
CA ASP A 140 -4.07 -5.62 -17.77
C ASP A 140 -4.43 -6.80 -16.86
N HIS A 141 -3.93 -6.81 -15.62
CA HIS A 141 -4.26 -7.79 -14.58
C HIS A 141 -4.95 -7.15 -13.36
N PRO A 142 -6.16 -6.59 -13.49
CA PRO A 142 -6.91 -6.11 -12.34
C PRO A 142 -7.25 -7.26 -11.39
N LEU A 143 -7.30 -6.95 -10.10
CA LEU A 143 -7.51 -7.93 -9.05
C LEU A 143 -8.49 -7.43 -7.99
N SER A 144 -9.05 -8.39 -7.26
CA SER A 144 -9.76 -8.10 -6.01
C SER A 144 -8.80 -8.29 -4.84
N PHE A 145 -8.78 -7.41 -3.85
CA PHE A 145 -7.89 -7.59 -2.69
C PHE A 145 -8.51 -7.16 -1.38
N LEU A 146 -8.10 -7.82 -0.30
CA LEU A 146 -8.62 -7.55 1.04
C LEU A 146 -8.04 -6.27 1.61
N VAL A 147 -8.91 -5.44 2.18
CA VAL A 147 -8.52 -4.22 2.89
C VAL A 147 -9.21 -4.15 4.24
N ARG A 148 -8.52 -3.56 5.22
CA ARG A 148 -9.18 -3.01 6.41
C ARG A 148 -9.61 -1.59 6.07
N ARG A 149 -10.91 -1.31 6.20
CA ARG A 149 -11.46 0.06 6.04
C ARG A 149 -10.78 1.03 7.00
N ILE A 150 -10.43 2.20 6.49
CA ILE A 150 -9.87 3.32 7.25
C ILE A 150 -10.98 3.92 8.11
N ASP A 151 -10.68 4.17 9.38
CA ASP A 151 -11.68 4.61 10.37
C ASP A 151 -12.34 5.97 10.00
N ASN A 152 -11.67 6.79 9.19
CA ASN A 152 -12.23 8.05 8.68
C ASN A 152 -12.88 7.81 7.31
N PRO A 153 -14.22 7.92 7.19
CA PRO A 153 -14.93 7.57 5.96
C PRO A 153 -14.56 8.44 4.75
N LYS A 154 -14.18 9.71 4.97
CA LYS A 154 -13.78 10.60 3.87
C LYS A 154 -12.41 10.23 3.31
N ILE A 155 -11.50 9.82 4.20
CA ILE A 155 -10.19 9.29 3.79
C ILE A 155 -10.38 7.94 3.11
N GLU A 156 -11.25 7.08 3.65
CA GLU A 156 -11.57 5.79 3.03
C GLU A 156 -12.04 5.97 1.59
N THR A 157 -13.04 6.83 1.33
CA THR A 157 -13.51 7.10 -0.04
C THR A 157 -12.40 7.61 -0.96
N LEU A 158 -11.51 8.48 -0.47
CA LEU A 158 -10.39 9.01 -1.25
C LEU A 158 -9.40 7.90 -1.66
N ILE A 159 -9.03 7.05 -0.70
CA ILE A 159 -8.05 5.98 -0.92
C ILE A 159 -8.67 4.85 -1.75
N ASP A 160 -9.92 4.47 -1.47
CA ASP A 160 -10.66 3.44 -2.21
C ASP A 160 -10.89 3.84 -3.67
N GLY A 161 -11.22 5.11 -3.92
CA GLY A 161 -11.33 5.65 -5.28
C GLY A 161 -10.00 5.58 -6.05
N ALA A 162 -8.87 5.84 -5.39
CA ALA A 162 -7.56 5.63 -6.00
C ALA A 162 -7.34 4.14 -6.32
N ARG A 163 -7.54 3.26 -5.32
CA ARG A 163 -7.34 1.80 -5.43
C ARG A 163 -8.12 1.18 -6.59
N THR A 164 -9.36 1.61 -6.80
CA THR A 164 -10.32 0.99 -7.74
C THR A 164 -10.35 1.63 -9.13
N ARG A 165 -9.71 2.79 -9.31
CA ARG A 165 -9.70 3.54 -10.58
C ARG A 165 -9.28 2.73 -11.81
N LEU A 166 -8.43 1.72 -11.64
CA LEU A 166 -7.87 0.90 -12.73
C LEU A 166 -8.46 -0.52 -12.76
N GLY A 167 -9.74 -0.67 -12.40
CA GLY A 167 -10.47 -1.94 -12.50
C GLY A 167 -10.29 -2.89 -11.32
N ASN A 168 -9.46 -2.52 -10.34
CA ASN A 168 -9.36 -3.26 -9.08
C ASN A 168 -10.64 -3.17 -8.26
N ARG A 169 -10.83 -4.16 -7.38
CA ARG A 169 -11.91 -4.19 -6.40
C ARG A 169 -11.36 -4.40 -4.99
N THR A 170 -11.84 -3.64 -4.03
CA THR A 170 -11.51 -3.89 -2.62
C THR A 170 -12.57 -4.79 -1.98
N ILE A 171 -12.13 -5.76 -1.19
CA ILE A 171 -12.99 -6.61 -0.36
C ILE A 171 -12.83 -6.17 1.08
N ASP A 172 -13.95 -5.88 1.75
CA ASP A 172 -13.91 -5.60 3.17
C ASP A 172 -13.71 -6.90 3.96
N LYS A 173 -12.96 -6.83 5.06
CA LYS A 173 -12.69 -7.99 5.93
C LYS A 173 -13.99 -8.59 6.50
N THR A 174 -15.04 -7.78 6.62
CA THR A 174 -16.37 -8.20 7.09
C THR A 174 -17.03 -9.09 6.02
N SER A 175 -17.18 -10.39 6.31
CA SER A 175 -17.72 -11.41 5.37
C SER A 175 -16.83 -11.75 4.16
N ALA A 176 -15.53 -11.42 4.21
CA ALA A 176 -14.59 -11.61 3.10
C ALA A 176 -14.54 -13.05 2.56
N ALA A 177 -14.68 -14.07 3.42
CA ALA A 177 -14.51 -15.47 3.02
C ALA A 177 -15.44 -15.90 1.87
N ARG A 178 -16.73 -15.52 1.94
CA ARG A 178 -17.69 -15.87 0.89
C ARG A 178 -17.37 -15.16 -0.42
N GLU A 179 -17.06 -13.87 -0.36
CA GLU A 179 -16.74 -13.06 -1.54
C GLU A 179 -15.45 -13.54 -2.21
N MET A 180 -14.41 -13.84 -1.43
CA MET A 180 -13.16 -14.44 -1.93
C MET A 180 -13.40 -15.75 -2.67
N LEU A 181 -14.21 -16.65 -2.09
CA LEU A 181 -14.55 -17.92 -2.73
C LEU A 181 -15.29 -17.72 -4.05
N GLN A 182 -16.25 -16.79 -4.11
CA GLN A 182 -16.97 -16.46 -5.34
C GLN A 182 -16.03 -15.94 -6.44
N ILE A 183 -15.08 -15.07 -6.08
CA ILE A 183 -14.08 -14.56 -7.02
C ILE A 183 -13.22 -15.69 -7.59
N LEU A 184 -12.73 -16.59 -6.72
CA LEU A 184 -11.90 -17.71 -7.15
C LEU A 184 -12.68 -18.73 -7.99
N GLN A 185 -13.93 -19.03 -7.62
CA GLN A 185 -14.81 -19.90 -8.41
C GLN A 185 -15.13 -19.31 -9.79
N GLY A 186 -15.20 -17.98 -9.90
CA GLY A 186 -15.38 -17.27 -11.17
C GLY A 186 -14.12 -17.11 -12.01
N GLY A 187 -12.99 -17.72 -11.63
CA GLY A 187 -11.72 -17.58 -12.35
C GLY A 187 -11.00 -16.23 -12.12
N GLY A 188 -11.44 -15.44 -11.15
CA GLY A 188 -10.87 -14.13 -10.84
C GLY A 188 -9.52 -14.20 -10.12
N THR A 189 -8.86 -13.05 -10.02
CA THR A 189 -7.59 -12.89 -9.30
C THR A 189 -7.81 -12.23 -7.95
N LEU A 190 -7.30 -12.86 -6.89
CA LEU A 190 -7.43 -12.42 -5.50
C LEU A 190 -6.06 -12.11 -4.89
N GLY A 191 -5.86 -10.87 -4.44
CA GLY A 191 -4.69 -10.41 -3.71
C GLY A 191 -4.87 -10.45 -2.19
N ILE A 192 -3.91 -11.04 -1.47
CA ILE A 192 -3.93 -11.14 0.00
C ILE A 192 -2.57 -10.77 0.59
N LEU A 193 -2.59 -10.02 1.70
CA LEU A 193 -1.42 -9.84 2.57
C LEU A 193 -1.46 -10.91 3.67
N VAL A 194 -0.38 -11.68 3.83
CA VAL A 194 -0.35 -12.89 4.68
C VAL A 194 0.51 -12.76 5.94
N ASP A 195 0.97 -11.56 6.26
CA ASP A 195 1.79 -11.19 7.44
C ASP A 195 1.07 -10.24 8.43
#